data_AF-A0A3Q1HE95-F1
#
_entry.id   AF-A0A3Q1HE95-F1
#
_cell.length_a   1.000
_cell.length_b   1.000
_cell.length_c   1.000
_cell.angle_alpha   90.00
_cell.angle_beta   90.00
_cell.angle_gamma   90.00
#
_symmetry.space_group_name_H-M   'P 1'
#
loop_
_entity.id
_entity.type
_entity.pdbx_description
1 polymer ?
#
loop_
_entity_poly.entity_id
_entity_poly.type
_entity_poly.pdbx_seq_one_letter_code
_entity_poly.pdbx_strand_id
1 'polypeptide(L)'
;MTPRAQQTLINEVKKANICVHESTVGKTLNSRGVYDRTPRRKLLLTKENITTSLKFAEEHVDTAQQYWQNVLWTNETNIEPYLERTHSTTSGILHITMKSLFQL
;
A
#
# COMPACT_ATOMS: atom_id res chain seq x y z
N MET A 1 -18.64 -0.18 -0.83
CA MET A 1 -18.88 1.17 -0.32
C MET A 1 -18.80 1.15 1.17
N THR A 2 -18.07 2.08 1.77
CA THR A 2 -17.98 2.15 3.22
C THR A 2 -19.37 2.40 3.80
N PRO A 3 -19.72 1.77 4.94
CA PRO A 3 -21.03 1.97 5.58
C PRO A 3 -21.33 3.45 5.86
N ARG A 4 -20.28 4.24 6.16
CA ARG A 4 -20.40 5.69 6.38
C ARG A 4 -20.86 6.44 5.13
N ALA A 5 -20.30 6.13 3.95
CA ALA A 5 -20.70 6.76 2.69
C ALA A 5 -22.13 6.34 2.28
N GLN A 6 -22.51 5.09 2.54
CA GLN A 6 -23.89 4.62 2.33
C GLN A 6 -24.88 5.39 3.22
N GLN A 7 -24.54 5.58 4.50
CA GLN A 7 -25.40 6.30 5.43
C GLN A 7 -25.59 7.77 5.04
N THR A 8 -24.55 8.45 4.56
CA THR A 8 -24.66 9.82 4.05
C THR A 8 -25.65 9.91 2.90
N LEU A 9 -25.56 9.02 1.91
CA LEU A 9 -26.48 9.01 0.77
C LEU A 9 -27.92 8.70 1.17
N ILE A 10 -28.11 7.76 2.11
CA ILE A 10 -29.43 7.47 2.67
C ILE A 10 -30.01 8.72 3.35
N ASN A 11 -29.21 9.47 4.10
CA ASN A 11 -29.65 10.70 4.76
C ASN A 11 -30.00 11.81 3.75
N GLU A 12 -29.25 11.95 2.66
CA GLU A 12 -29.57 12.89 1.59
C GLU A 12 -30.90 12.55 0.88
N VAL A 13 -31.12 11.28 0.57
CA VAL A 13 -32.37 10.82 -0.06
C VAL A 13 -33.58 11.01 0.87
N LYS A 14 -33.39 10.83 2.18
CA LYS A 14 -34.42 11.10 3.19
C LYS A 14 -34.86 12.57 3.24
N LYS A 15 -34.00 13.54 2.88
CA LYS A 15 -34.39 14.97 2.81
C LYS A 15 -35.46 15.22 1.74
N ALA A 16 -35.54 14.38 0.72
CA ALA A 16 -36.60 14.40 -0.28
C ALA A 16 -37.87 13.66 0.17
N ASN A 17 -37.99 13.32 1.47
CA ASN A 17 -39.04 12.46 2.04
C ASN A 17 -39.11 11.05 1.43
N ILE A 18 -38.01 10.56 0.85
CA ILE A 18 -37.93 9.21 0.29
C ILE A 18 -37.17 8.30 1.26
N CYS A 19 -37.82 7.23 1.72
CA CYS A 19 -37.17 6.20 2.52
C CYS A 19 -36.62 5.09 1.62
N VAL A 20 -35.32 4.84 1.70
CA VAL A 20 -34.64 3.81 0.89
C VAL A 20 -33.84 2.91 1.81
N HIS A 21 -33.93 1.60 1.59
CA HIS A 21 -33.10 0.61 2.28
C HIS A 21 -31.64 0.68 1.79
N GLU A 22 -30.68 0.45 2.69
CA GLU A 22 -29.25 0.54 2.37
C GLU A 22 -28.82 -0.35 1.19
N SER A 23 -29.38 -1.57 1.13
CA SER A 23 -29.10 -2.50 0.02
C SER A 23 -29.56 -1.96 -1.34
N THR A 24 -30.60 -1.14 -1.39
CA THR A 24 -31.09 -0.51 -2.63
C THR A 24 -30.11 0.55 -3.12
N VAL A 25 -29.53 1.35 -2.22
CA VAL A 25 -28.48 2.32 -2.55
C VAL A 25 -27.25 1.59 -3.09
N GLY A 26 -26.80 0.54 -2.41
CA GLY A 26 -25.65 -0.27 -2.84
C GLY A 26 -25.86 -0.92 -4.22
N LYS A 27 -27.01 -1.57 -4.44
CA LYS A 27 -27.35 -2.18 -5.74
C LYS A 27 -27.40 -1.16 -6.86
N THR A 28 -28.05 -0.01 -6.62
CA THR A 28 -28.17 1.06 -7.62
C THR A 28 -26.80 1.60 -8.02
N LEU A 29 -25.93 1.86 -7.05
CA LEU A 29 -24.58 2.36 -7.32
C LEU A 29 -23.71 1.35 -8.05
N ASN A 30 -23.76 0.08 -7.64
CA ASN A 30 -23.06 -1.00 -8.34
C ASN A 30 -23.55 -1.16 -9.79
N SER A 31 -24.86 -1.07 -10.03
CA SER A 31 -25.42 -1.12 -11.39
C SER A 31 -24.99 0.06 -12.27
N ARG A 32 -24.63 1.19 -11.65
CA ARG A 32 -24.11 2.39 -12.32
C ARG A 32 -22.57 2.45 -12.34
N GLY A 33 -21.89 1.38 -11.90
CA GLY A 33 -20.42 1.33 -11.88
C GLY A 33 -19.76 2.22 -10.82
N VAL A 34 -20.52 2.71 -9.84
CA VAL A 34 -19.99 3.51 -8.73
C VAL A 34 -19.52 2.57 -7.63
N TYR A 35 -18.22 2.36 -7.60
CA TYR A 35 -17.56 1.54 -6.59
C TYR A 35 -16.81 2.42 -5.62
N ASP A 36 -16.78 1.95 -4.38
CA ASP A 36 -15.90 2.52 -3.39
C ASP A 36 -14.52 1.91 -3.51
N ARG A 37 -13.51 2.78 -3.49
CA ARG A 37 -12.12 2.43 -3.71
C ARG A 37 -11.30 3.22 -2.69
N THR A 38 -10.45 2.51 -1.96
CA THR A 38 -9.44 3.17 -1.13
C THR A 38 -8.33 3.69 -2.05
N PRO A 39 -7.99 4.99 -2.01
CA PRO A 39 -6.85 5.49 -2.76
C PRO A 39 -5.58 4.80 -2.27
N ARG A 40 -4.75 4.35 -3.22
CA ARG A 40 -3.44 3.76 -2.91
C ARG A 40 -2.51 4.87 -2.43
N ARG A 41 -1.74 4.61 -1.35
CA ARG A 41 -0.62 5.48 -0.98
C ARG A 41 0.35 5.52 -2.17
N LYS A 42 0.58 6.71 -2.71
CA LYS A 42 1.52 6.95 -3.81
C LYS A 42 2.53 7.98 -3.32
N LEU A 43 3.80 7.72 -3.58
CA LEU A 43 4.84 8.74 -3.37
C LEU A 43 4.53 9.95 -4.26
N LEU A 44 4.65 11.15 -3.70
CA LEU A 44 4.52 12.38 -4.45
C LEU A 44 5.81 12.56 -5.27
N LEU A 45 5.74 12.22 -6.55
CA LEU A 45 6.86 12.40 -7.47
C LEU A 45 6.78 13.78 -8.12
N THR A 46 7.91 14.47 -8.22
CA THR A 46 8.04 15.66 -9.06
C THR A 46 7.95 15.26 -10.53
N LYS A 47 7.60 16.21 -11.40
CA LYS A 47 7.58 15.96 -12.86
C LYS A 47 8.94 15.51 -13.38
N GLU A 48 10.00 16.09 -12.85
CA GLU A 48 11.38 15.72 -13.18
C GLU A 48 11.69 14.27 -12.80
N ASN A 49 11.32 13.83 -11.60
CA ASN A 49 11.52 12.43 -11.19
C ASN A 49 10.77 11.47 -12.11
N ILE A 50 9.55 11.81 -12.52
CA ILE A 50 8.77 10.97 -13.45
C ILE A 50 9.49 10.86 -14.79
N THR A 51 9.93 11.98 -15.36
CA THR A 51 10.63 12.00 -16.65
C THR A 51 11.94 11.22 -16.59
N THR A 52 12.74 11.42 -15.54
CA THR A 52 14.02 10.72 -15.37
C THR A 52 13.80 9.21 -15.18
N SER A 53 12.81 8.81 -14.38
CA SER A 53 12.46 7.39 -14.22
C SER A 53 11.95 6.77 -15.53
N LEU A 54 11.14 7.50 -16.31
CA LEU A 54 10.66 7.01 -17.61
C LEU A 54 11.81 6.82 -18.59
N LYS A 55 12.68 7.82 -18.72
CA LYS A 55 13.87 7.76 -19.58
C LYS A 55 14.77 6.58 -19.20
N PHE A 56 15.03 6.38 -17.91
CA PHE A 56 15.83 5.26 -17.43
C PHE A 56 15.20 3.90 -17.81
N ALA A 57 13.88 3.77 -17.66
CA ALA A 57 13.16 2.55 -18.02
C ALA A 57 13.20 2.28 -19.52
N GLU A 58 13.01 3.30 -20.36
CA GLU A 58 13.10 3.20 -21.82
C GLU A 58 14.52 2.79 -22.27
N GLU A 59 15.56 3.38 -21.68
CA GLU A 59 16.95 3.06 -22.02
C GLU A 59 17.34 1.63 -21.65
N HIS A 60 16.74 1.06 -20.60
CA HIS A 60 17.15 -0.24 -20.07
C HIS A 60 16.15 -1.38 -20.27
N VAL A 61 15.05 -1.17 -21.01
CA VAL A 61 14.00 -2.18 -21.23
C VAL A 61 14.54 -3.45 -21.92
N ASP A 62 15.46 -3.27 -22.87
CA ASP A 62 16.08 -4.36 -23.64
C ASP A 62 17.45 -4.79 -23.09
N THR A 63 17.84 -4.28 -21.91
CA THR A 63 19.14 -4.60 -21.32
C THR A 63 19.19 -6.06 -20.88
N ALA A 64 20.21 -6.79 -21.34
CA ALA A 64 20.37 -8.21 -21.07
C ALA A 64 20.51 -8.50 -19.57
N GLN A 65 19.97 -9.64 -19.12
CA GLN A 65 20.00 -10.05 -17.71
C GLN A 65 21.40 -10.08 -17.09
N GLN A 66 22.42 -10.43 -17.88
CA GLN A 66 23.82 -10.48 -17.44
C GLN A 66 24.32 -9.13 -16.93
N TYR A 67 23.83 -8.02 -17.51
CA TYR A 67 24.16 -6.67 -17.04
C TYR A 67 23.66 -6.48 -15.60
N TRP A 68 22.38 -6.78 -15.34
CA TRP A 68 21.76 -6.59 -14.04
C TRP A 68 22.35 -7.48 -12.94
N GLN A 69 22.89 -8.65 -13.30
CA GLN A 69 23.60 -9.53 -12.37
C GLN A 69 24.91 -8.94 -11.86
N ASN A 70 25.52 -8.03 -12.63
CA ASN A 70 26.77 -7.38 -12.28
C ASN A 70 26.55 -6.03 -11.56
N VAL A 71 25.29 -5.57 -11.41
CA VAL A 71 24.97 -4.33 -10.72
C VAL A 71 24.98 -4.56 -9.21
N LEU A 72 25.86 -3.84 -8.50
CA LEU A 72 25.87 -3.79 -7.04
C LEU A 72 24.85 -2.76 -6.55
N TRP A 73 23.74 -3.23 -5.97
CA TRP A 73 22.71 -2.37 -5.40
C TRP A 73 23.05 -2.01 -3.94
N THR A 74 22.96 -0.72 -3.61
CA THR A 74 23.11 -0.23 -2.23
C THR A 74 21.85 0.51 -1.80
N ASN A 75 21.41 0.27 -0.56
CA ASN A 75 20.28 0.97 0.04
C ASN A 75 20.48 1.04 1.55
N GLU A 76 20.02 2.12 2.17
CA GLU A 76 19.95 2.27 3.62
C GLU A 76 18.50 2.13 4.07
N THR A 77 18.24 1.26 5.04
CA THR A 77 16.92 1.11 5.64
C THR A 77 16.99 1.41 7.12
N ASN A 78 16.14 2.31 7.59
CA ASN A 78 15.97 2.53 9.03
C ASN A 78 15.23 1.33 9.62
N ILE A 79 15.90 0.61 10.51
CA ILE A 79 15.29 -0.46 11.29
C ILE A 79 14.84 0.17 12.61
N GLU A 80 13.54 0.37 12.78
CA GLU A 80 13.00 0.79 14.08
C GLU A 80 13.15 -0.39 15.06
N PRO A 81 13.85 -0.22 16.20
CA PRO A 81 13.87 -1.25 17.22
C PRO A 81 12.48 -1.34 17.84
N TYR A 82 11.80 -2.46 17.60
CA TYR A 82 10.55 -2.79 18.27
C TYR A 82 10.86 -2.99 19.76
N LEU A 83 10.67 -1.93 20.55
CA LEU A 83 10.87 -1.96 22.00
C LEU A 83 9.68 -2.68 22.64
N GLU A 84 9.74 -4.01 22.70
CA GLU A 84 8.96 -4.74 23.71
C GLU A 84 9.52 -4.39 25.08
N ARG A 85 8.80 -3.51 25.77
CA ARG A 85 9.00 -3.29 27.20
C ARG A 85 8.51 -4.55 27.94
N THR A 86 9.37 -5.55 28.06
CA THR A 86 9.24 -6.55 29.12
C THR A 86 10.36 -6.29 30.12
N HIS A 87 9.99 -5.68 31.24
CA HIS A 87 10.84 -5.63 32.42
C HIS A 87 11.01 -7.06 32.94
N SER A 88 12.09 -7.75 32.58
CA SER A 88 12.74 -8.72 33.45
C SER A 88 14.03 -9.26 32.83
N THR A 89 15.13 -8.87 33.48
CA THR A 89 16.27 -9.73 33.79
C THR A 89 17.30 -9.97 32.69
N THR A 90 18.39 -9.22 32.81
CA THR A 90 19.80 -9.57 32.53
C THR A 90 20.06 -11.08 32.48
N SER A 91 20.13 -11.65 31.29
CA SER A 91 20.99 -12.80 30.89
C SER A 91 20.38 -13.42 29.61
N GLY A 92 21.02 -13.22 28.45
CA GLY A 92 20.59 -13.97 27.26
C GLY A 92 20.87 -13.38 25.88
N ILE A 93 21.48 -12.20 25.76
CA ILE A 93 21.82 -11.63 24.44
C ILE A 93 23.15 -12.21 23.92
N LEU A 94 23.22 -13.53 23.75
CA LEU A 94 24.28 -14.22 22.99
C LEU A 94 23.72 -15.55 22.42
N HIS A 95 22.60 -15.51 21.70
CA HIS A 95 22.21 -16.57 20.76
C HIS A 95 21.01 -16.14 19.90
N ILE A 96 21.23 -15.21 18.97
CA ILE A 96 20.39 -15.17 17.75
C ILE A 96 21.37 -15.22 16.58
N THR A 97 21.89 -16.42 16.38
CA THR A 97 22.73 -16.79 15.26
C THR A 97 21.92 -16.63 13.97
N MET A 98 22.43 -15.83 13.03
CA MET A 98 21.94 -15.67 11.65
C MET A 98 22.00 -17.01 10.89
N LYS A 99 21.05 -17.91 11.14
CA LYS A 99 20.85 -19.16 10.39
C LYS A 99 19.36 -19.45 10.24
N SER A 100 18.67 -18.67 9.42
CA SER A 100 17.52 -19.14 8.62
C SER A 100 16.90 -17.92 7.93
N LEU A 101 17.35 -17.61 6.72
CA LEU A 101 16.57 -16.79 5.77
C LEU A 101 17.07 -16.98 4.32
N PHE A 102 17.61 -18.16 4.02
CA PHE A 102 17.79 -18.64 2.65
C PHE A 102 17.61 -20.15 2.66
N GLN A 103 16.35 -20.57 2.59
CA GLN A 103 15.96 -21.86 2.02
C GLN A 103 14.75 -21.57 1.11
N LEU A 104 14.98 -21.83 -0.18
CA LEU A 104 13.95 -22.18 -1.15
C LEU A 104 13.58 -23.65 -0.96
#